data_AF-A0A821PXA1-F1
#
_entry.id   AF-A0A821PXA1-F1
#
_cell.length_a   1.000
_cell.length_b   1.000
_cell.length_c   1.000
_cell.angle_alpha   90.00
_cell.angle_beta   90.00
_cell.angle_gamma   90.00
#
_symmetry.space_group_name_H-M   'P 1'
#
loop_
_entity.id
_entity.type
_entity.pdbx_description
1 polymer ?
#
loop_
_entity_poly.entity_id
_entity_poly.type
_entity_poly.pdbx_seq_one_letter_code
_entity_poly.pdbx_strand_id
1 'polypeptide(L)'
;PQNYLQSVQFKIESDQRGRDDAAANYSRFTCTSGKTIQASNGAPWSDWRSWAECPQSTAICEFAIKFEPDVRGGDDTALNGARFACCSTK
;
A
#
# COMPACT_ATOMS: atom_id res chain seq x y z
N PRO A 1 14.17 -20.47 8.58
CA PRO A 1 12.82 -19.93 8.83
C PRO A 1 12.28 -19.23 7.59
N GLN A 2 11.06 -19.58 7.14
CA GLN A 2 10.44 -18.90 6.00
C GLN A 2 9.98 -17.50 6.44
N ASN A 3 10.27 -16.48 5.65
CA ASN A 3 9.97 -15.07 5.95
C ASN A 3 9.09 -14.49 4.85
N TYR A 4 7.91 -14.00 5.21
CA TYR A 4 6.89 -13.54 4.26
C TYR A 4 6.40 -12.14 4.61
N LEU A 5 5.77 -11.47 3.65
CA LEU A 5 5.08 -10.21 3.89
C LEU A 5 3.79 -10.46 4.69
N GLN A 6 3.65 -9.79 5.84
CA GLN A 6 2.56 -9.97 6.80
C GLN A 6 1.54 -8.84 6.71
N SER A 7 2.01 -7.61 6.51
CA SER A 7 1.16 -6.43 6.48
C SER A 7 1.66 -5.37 5.52
N VAL A 8 0.75 -4.48 5.13
CA VAL A 8 1.01 -3.33 4.27
C VAL A 8 0.40 -2.08 4.89
N GLN A 9 1.05 -0.94 4.70
CA GLN A 9 0.53 0.36 5.07
C GLN A 9 0.85 1.35 3.96
N PHE A 10 -0.13 2.20 3.64
CA PHE A 10 0.03 3.26 2.66
C PHE A 10 0.15 4.62 3.33
N LYS A 11 0.96 5.47 2.71
CA LYS A 11 1.03 6.90 2.98
C LYS A 11 0.24 7.59 1.88
N ILE A 12 -0.84 8.26 2.26
CA ILE A 12 -1.79 8.88 1.33
C ILE A 12 -1.87 10.36 1.67
N GLU A 13 -1.99 11.22 0.66
CA GLU A 13 -2.27 12.64 0.88
C GLU A 13 -3.61 12.82 1.61
N SER A 14 -3.70 13.88 2.41
CA SER A 14 -4.97 14.29 3.01
C SER A 14 -5.78 15.07 1.98
N ASP A 15 -7.10 14.84 1.97
CA ASP A 15 -8.07 15.39 1.02
C ASP A 15 -7.89 16.91 0.81
N GLN A 16 -7.50 17.30 -0.40
CA GLN A 16 -7.40 18.69 -0.84
C GLN A 16 -8.79 19.22 -1.21
N ARG A 17 -9.63 19.47 -0.20
CA ARG A 17 -10.83 20.32 -0.30
C ARG A 17 -11.87 19.88 -1.36
N GLY A 18 -12.26 18.60 -1.37
CA GLY A 18 -13.46 18.16 -2.09
C GLY A 18 -13.23 17.68 -3.53
N ARG A 19 -12.03 17.17 -3.80
CA ARG A 19 -11.78 16.26 -4.92
C ARG A 19 -11.31 14.92 -4.36
N ASP A 20 -11.86 13.83 -4.86
CA ASP A 20 -11.57 12.45 -4.45
C ASP A 20 -10.16 11.96 -4.88
N ASP A 21 -9.15 12.83 -4.87
CA ASP A 21 -7.83 12.61 -5.48
C ASP A 21 -6.83 12.09 -4.41
N ALA A 22 -7.25 11.15 -3.56
CA ALA A 22 -6.40 10.59 -2.52
C ALA A 22 -5.50 9.47 -3.07
N ALA A 23 -4.45 9.83 -3.78
CA ALA A 23 -3.46 8.88 -4.29
C ALA A 23 -2.49 8.39 -3.19
N ALA A 24 -2.10 7.11 -3.26
CA ALA A 24 -1.05 6.58 -2.40
C ALA A 24 0.33 6.96 -2.95
N ASN A 25 1.10 7.70 -2.15
CA ASN A 25 2.45 8.13 -2.50
C ASN A 25 3.51 7.14 -2.04
N TYR A 26 3.28 6.42 -0.93
CA TYR A 26 4.23 5.45 -0.39
C TYR A 26 3.53 4.21 0.14
N SER A 27 4.23 3.09 0.09
CA SER A 27 3.85 1.85 0.78
C SER A 27 5.01 1.34 1.61
N ARG A 28 4.71 0.76 2.77
CA ARG A 28 5.65 -0.06 3.54
C ARG A 28 5.01 -1.38 3.94
N PHE A 29 5.85 -2.38 4.11
CA PHE A 29 5.42 -3.73 4.48
C PHE A 29 6.15 -4.20 5.73
N THR A 30 5.49 -5.01 6.56
CA THR A 30 6.19 -5.79 7.59
C THR A 30 6.33 -7.24 7.13
N CYS A 31 7.39 -7.88 7.59
CA CYS A 31 7.60 -9.31 7.40
C CYS A 31 7.22 -10.10 8.67
N THR A 32 7.00 -11.41 8.53
CA THR A 32 6.81 -12.34 9.65
C THR A 32 7.99 -12.33 10.64
N SER A 33 9.19 -11.92 10.20
CA SER A 33 10.37 -11.71 11.06
C SER A 33 10.34 -10.43 11.89
N GLY A 34 9.34 -9.56 11.71
CA GLY A 34 9.26 -8.23 12.33
C GLY A 34 10.03 -7.13 11.57
N LYS A 35 10.77 -7.47 10.50
CA LYS A 35 11.44 -6.47 9.65
C LYS A 35 10.42 -5.62 8.90
N THR A 36 10.62 -4.31 8.86
CA THR A 36 9.89 -3.41 7.97
C THR A 36 10.71 -3.12 6.71
N ILE A 37 10.07 -3.19 5.54
CA ILE A 37 10.65 -2.79 4.25
C ILE A 37 9.86 -1.62 3.66
N GLN A 38 10.58 -0.62 3.17
CA GLN A 38 10.00 0.60 2.59
C GLN A 38 11.02 1.25 1.66
N ALA A 39 10.54 1.97 0.64
CA ALA A 39 11.38 2.86 -0.16
C ALA A 39 11.84 4.06 0.69
N SER A 40 12.97 4.68 0.31
CA SER A 40 13.46 5.89 0.98
C SER A 40 12.40 7.01 0.94
N ASN A 41 12.13 7.61 2.09
CA ASN A 41 11.05 8.58 2.31
C ASN A 41 11.15 9.80 1.36
N GLY A 42 10.04 10.24 0.78
CA GLY A 42 10.02 11.43 -0.09
C GLY A 42 8.69 12.20 -0.22
N ALA A 43 7.59 11.78 0.43
CA ALA A 43 6.37 12.62 0.54
C ALA A 43 6.20 13.15 1.97
N PRO A 44 6.80 14.28 2.33
CA PRO A 44 6.58 14.92 3.64
C PRO A 44 5.14 15.42 3.85
N TRP A 45 4.35 15.52 2.78
CA TRP A 45 2.98 16.07 2.77
C TRP A 45 1.87 15.03 2.95
N SER A 46 2.22 13.75 3.10
CA SER A 46 1.27 12.64 3.25
C SER A 46 1.29 12.07 4.66
N ASP A 47 0.21 11.38 5.06
CA ASP A 47 0.12 10.70 6.35
C ASP A 47 -0.02 9.19 6.17
N TRP A 48 0.59 8.43 7.09
CA TRP A 48 0.42 6.98 7.15
C TRP A 48 -0.99 6.62 7.60
N ARG A 49 -1.69 5.77 6.84
CA ARG A 49 -2.99 5.21 7.21
C ARG A 49 -2.83 4.01 8.12
N SER A 50 -3.91 3.37 8.57
CA SER A 50 -3.81 2.14 9.37
C SER A 50 -3.13 1.00 8.60
N TRP A 51 -2.48 0.09 9.32
CA TRP A 51 -1.97 -1.14 8.74
C TRP A 51 -3.13 -2.05 8.30
N ALA A 52 -2.94 -2.72 7.17
CA ALA A 52 -3.74 -3.87 6.77
C ALA A 52 -2.88 -5.12 6.97
N GLU A 53 -3.35 -6.06 7.81
CA GLU A 53 -2.59 -7.21 8.26
C GLU A 53 -3.27 -8.52 7.84
N CYS A 54 -2.46 -9.49 7.40
CA CYS A 54 -2.94 -10.83 7.16
C CYS A 54 -3.24 -11.55 8.49
N PRO A 55 -4.31 -12.37 8.56
CA PRO A 55 -4.61 -13.20 9.71
C PRO A 55 -3.45 -14.13 10.12
N GLN A 56 -3.53 -14.67 11.34
CA GLN A 56 -2.55 -15.64 11.83
C GLN A 56 -2.36 -16.82 10.87
N SER A 57 -1.12 -17.30 10.74
CA SER A 57 -0.73 -18.40 9.84
C SER A 57 -1.00 -18.16 8.35
N THR A 58 -1.15 -16.90 7.94
CA THR A 58 -1.26 -16.48 6.54
C THR A 58 -0.28 -15.35 6.24
N ALA A 59 0.04 -15.18 4.96
CA ALA A 59 0.89 -14.12 4.45
C ALA A 59 0.37 -13.58 3.12
N ILE A 60 0.79 -12.38 2.75
CA ILE A 60 0.46 -11.77 1.47
C ILE A 60 1.04 -12.67 0.36
N CYS A 61 0.16 -13.14 -0.52
CA CYS A 61 0.51 -13.99 -1.66
C CYS A 61 0.14 -13.33 -3.00
N GLU A 62 -0.82 -12.42 -3.00
CA GLU A 62 -1.31 -11.75 -4.20
C GLU A 62 -1.66 -10.30 -3.91
N PHE A 63 -1.61 -9.48 -4.95
CA PHE A 63 -2.05 -8.09 -4.89
C PHE A 63 -2.71 -7.66 -6.20
N ALA A 64 -3.67 -6.76 -6.10
CA ALA A 64 -4.31 -6.09 -7.21
C ALA A 64 -4.26 -4.58 -6.95
N ILE A 65 -3.93 -3.80 -7.97
CA ILE A 65 -3.83 -2.35 -7.88
C ILE A 65 -4.87 -1.73 -8.79
N LYS A 66 -5.52 -0.67 -8.31
CA LYS A 66 -6.39 0.19 -9.08
C LYS A 66 -5.62 1.48 -9.38
N PHE A 67 -5.37 1.71 -10.65
CA PHE A 67 -4.83 2.96 -11.16
C PHE A 67 -5.97 3.90 -11.55
N GLU A 68 -5.71 5.20 -11.52
CA GLU A 68 -6.59 6.18 -12.14
C GLU A 68 -6.60 5.98 -13.68
N PRO A 69 -7.74 6.20 -14.34
CA PRO A 69 -7.81 6.15 -15.78
C PRO A 69 -6.98 7.28 -16.40
N ASP A 70 -6.22 6.97 -17.45
CA ASP A 70 -5.47 7.94 -18.25
C ASP A 70 -6.43 8.99 -18.85
N VAL A 71 -6.31 10.25 -18.40
CA VAL A 71 -7.06 11.38 -18.95
C VAL A 71 -6.22 12.19 -19.92
N ARG A 72 -5.68 11.55 -20.96
CA ARG A 72 -5.18 12.17 -22.22
C ARG A 72 -4.64 13.59 -22.05
N GLY A 73 -3.48 13.76 -21.42
CA GLY A 73 -2.75 15.03 -21.42
C GLY A 73 -2.01 15.41 -20.14
N GLY A 74 -2.13 14.65 -19.05
CA GLY A 74 -1.33 14.78 -17.83
C GLY A 74 -0.67 13.46 -17.44
N ASP A 75 0.31 13.50 -16.54
CA ASP A 75 0.86 12.30 -15.88
C ASP A 75 -0.20 11.71 -14.92
N ASP A 76 -1.21 11.06 -15.47
CA ASP A 76 -2.38 10.59 -14.72
C ASP A 76 -2.28 9.10 -14.39
N THR A 77 -1.23 8.70 -13.68
CA THR A 77 -1.13 7.34 -13.13
C THR A 77 -0.88 7.39 -11.62
N ALA A 78 -1.95 7.66 -10.86
CA ALA A 78 -1.93 7.60 -9.42
C ALA A 78 -2.47 6.25 -8.91
N LEU A 79 -1.87 5.71 -7.83
CA LEU A 79 -2.39 4.53 -7.15
C LEU A 79 -3.62 4.94 -6.33
N ASN A 80 -4.82 4.63 -6.81
CA ASN A 80 -6.10 4.98 -6.18
C ASN A 80 -6.70 3.81 -5.37
N GLY A 81 -6.15 2.61 -5.49
CA GLY A 81 -6.51 1.52 -4.59
C GLY A 81 -5.57 0.34 -4.69
N ALA A 82 -5.51 -0.45 -3.61
CA ALA A 82 -4.85 -1.73 -3.62
C ALA A 82 -5.63 -2.74 -2.78
N ARG A 83 -5.67 -3.98 -3.23
CA ARG A 83 -6.19 -5.13 -2.50
C ARG A 83 -5.10 -6.18 -2.42
N PHE A 84 -4.95 -6.78 -1.25
CA PHE A 84 -4.01 -7.87 -1.00
C PHE A 84 -4.79 -9.12 -0.62
N ALA A 85 -4.34 -10.28 -1.09
CA ALA A 85 -4.86 -11.58 -0.66
C ALA A 85 -3.87 -12.23 0.30
N CYS A 86 -4.42 -12.92 1.31
CA CYS A 86 -3.66 -13.66 2.29
C CYS A 86 -3.84 -15.16 2.03
N CYS A 87 -2.73 -15.88 1.87
CA CYS A 87 -2.70 -17.33 1.67
C CYS A 87 -2.05 -18.02 2.86
N SER A 88 -2.36 -19.30 3.07
CA SER A 88 -1.74 -20.10 4.13
C SER A 88 -0.23 -20.22 3.92
N THR A 89 0.54 -20.12 5.01
CA THR A 89 1.99 -20.31 5.03
C THR A 89 2.41 -21.73 5.43
N LYS A 90 1.46 -22.68 5.42
CA LYS A 90 1.70 -24.09 5.76
C LYS A 90 2.25 -24.85 4.57
#